data_AF-A0A3P8NHA2-F1
#
_entry.id   AF-A0A3P8NHA2-F1
#
_cell.length_a   1.000
_cell.length_b   1.000
_cell.length_c   1.000
_cell.angle_alpha   90.00
_cell.angle_beta   90.00
_cell.angle_gamma   90.00
#
_symmetry.space_group_name_H-M   'P 1'
#
loop_
_entity.id
_entity.type
_entity.pdbx_description
1 polymer ?
#
loop_
_entity_poly.entity_id
_entity_poly.type
_entity_poly.pdbx_seq_one_letter_code
_entity_poly.pdbx_strand_id
1 'polypeptide(L)'
;MFALTDSSDTTTTPDCEAIMKNLTKEEDIKMNELARYIQRGWIYFKHSLYYVSSTENTWNDSREDCLQRGADLVIINSREEQLKNRTWIGLTDAEKEQTWKWVDGTTPTISFWYIGEPNNVDGGEDCGEIYFYKRENSWNDAPCGRKNVWICEKNL
;
A
#
# COMPACT_ATOMS: atom_id res chain seq x y z
N MET A 1 -2.37 71.56 1.07
CA MET A 1 -3.33 70.51 0.65
C MET A 1 -2.75 69.93 -0.64
N PHE A 2 -2.13 68.76 -0.65
CA PHE A 2 -2.77 67.46 -0.55
C PHE A 2 -1.95 66.44 0.26
N ALA A 3 -2.67 65.46 0.78
CA ALA A 3 -2.26 64.51 1.81
C ALA A 3 -1.52 63.27 1.28
N LEU A 4 -0.82 62.64 2.22
CA LEU A 4 -0.20 61.32 2.18
C LEU A 4 -1.21 60.21 1.86
N THR A 5 -0.78 59.20 1.12
CA THR A 5 -1.06 57.79 1.46
C THR A 5 0.13 56.93 1.05
N ASP A 6 0.84 56.41 2.04
CA ASP A 6 1.81 55.33 1.91
C ASP A 6 1.03 54.02 2.10
N SER A 7 1.04 53.13 1.12
CA SER A 7 0.43 51.79 1.23
C SER A 7 1.55 50.78 1.36
N SER A 8 1.97 50.53 2.59
CA SER A 8 2.80 49.38 2.93
C SER A 8 1.96 48.11 2.86
N ASP A 9 2.13 47.38 1.75
CA ASP A 9 1.58 46.03 1.61
C ASP A 9 2.40 45.07 2.47
N THR A 10 1.91 44.79 3.68
CA THR A 10 2.54 43.85 4.62
C THR A 10 2.09 42.42 4.33
N THR A 11 2.55 41.85 3.21
CA THR A 11 2.66 40.39 3.12
C THR A 11 3.82 39.94 4.00
N THR A 12 3.51 39.54 5.23
CA THR A 12 4.46 38.93 6.16
C THR A 12 4.88 37.56 5.62
N THR A 13 6.07 37.51 5.02
CA THR A 13 6.79 36.25 4.81
C THR A 13 6.96 35.57 6.18
N PRO A 14 6.60 34.29 6.35
CA PRO A 14 6.76 33.62 7.62
C PRO A 14 8.24 33.62 8.03
N ASP A 15 8.50 33.94 9.28
CA ASP A 15 9.82 33.85 9.88
C ASP A 15 10.38 32.43 9.72
N CYS A 16 11.62 32.32 9.26
CA CYS A 16 12.33 31.04 9.09
C CYS A 16 12.33 30.23 10.39
N GLU A 17 12.42 30.87 11.56
CA GLU A 17 12.36 30.16 12.84
C GLU A 17 10.98 29.54 13.10
N ALA A 18 9.91 30.26 12.75
CA ALA A 18 8.54 29.75 12.83
C ALA A 18 8.29 28.62 11.83
N ILE A 19 8.85 28.70 10.62
CA ILE A 19 8.81 27.62 9.62
C ILE A 19 9.52 26.39 10.16
N MET A 20 10.76 26.53 10.65
CA MET A 20 11.55 25.41 11.17
C MET A 20 10.84 24.73 12.35
N LYS A 21 10.25 25.51 13.26
CA LYS A 21 9.49 24.97 14.40
C LYS A 21 8.22 24.22 13.98
N ASN A 22 7.56 24.66 12.91
CA ASN A 22 6.40 23.96 12.37
C ASN A 22 6.82 22.65 11.69
N LEU A 23 7.91 22.67 10.92
CA LEU A 23 8.46 21.48 10.27
C LEU A 23 8.85 20.40 11.29
N THR A 24 9.58 20.77 12.35
CA THR A 24 9.97 19.79 13.39
C THR A 24 8.75 19.23 14.13
N LYS A 25 7.73 20.06 14.36
CA LYS A 25 6.46 19.61 14.97
C LYS A 25 5.71 18.64 14.06
N GLU A 26 5.68 18.88 12.75
CA GLU A 26 5.08 17.96 11.78
C GLU A 26 5.85 16.62 11.73
N GLU A 27 7.18 16.67 11.76
CA GLU A 27 8.04 15.48 11.84
C GLU A 27 7.76 14.67 13.12
N ASP A 28 7.66 15.33 14.28
CA ASP A 28 7.32 14.67 15.55
C ASP A 28 5.93 14.01 15.51
N ILE A 29 4.94 14.65 14.90
CA ILE A 29 3.60 14.06 14.75
C ILE A 29 3.65 12.80 13.88
N LYS A 30 4.35 12.87 12.73
CA LYS A 30 4.54 11.72 11.84
C LYS A 30 5.28 10.58 12.53
N MET A 31 6.33 10.88 13.28
CA MET A 31 7.09 9.89 14.04
C MET A 31 6.25 9.23 15.15
N ASN A 32 5.41 10.00 15.83
CA ASN A 32 4.50 9.46 16.84
C ASN A 32 3.42 8.57 16.23
N GLU A 33 2.86 8.95 15.08
CA GLU A 33 1.91 8.10 14.36
C GLU A 33 2.56 6.79 13.90
N LEU A 34 3.75 6.89 13.30
CA LEU A 34 4.52 5.73 12.88
C LEU A 34 4.81 4.77 14.05
N ALA A 35 5.22 5.31 15.20
CA ALA A 35 5.48 4.53 16.40
C ALA A 35 4.23 3.77 16.88
N ARG A 36 3.02 4.34 16.75
CA ARG A 36 1.77 3.66 17.12
C ARG A 36 1.49 2.46 16.23
N TYR A 37 1.76 2.56 14.93
CA TYR A 37 1.60 1.42 14.01
C TYR A 37 2.63 0.33 14.29
N ILE A 38 3.90 0.70 14.49
CA ILE A 38 4.96 -0.27 14.83
C ILE A 38 4.65 -1.00 16.14
N GLN A 39 4.18 -0.30 17.17
CA GLN A 39 3.74 -0.91 18.44
C GLN A 39 2.59 -1.91 18.26
N ARG A 40 1.78 -1.75 17.21
CA ARG A 40 0.68 -2.66 16.83
C ARG A 40 1.13 -3.76 15.88
N GLY A 41 2.43 -3.91 15.64
CA GLY A 41 3.00 -4.97 14.81
C GLY A 41 3.05 -4.66 13.32
N TRP A 42 2.86 -3.40 12.91
CA TRP A 42 3.10 -3.00 11.52
C TRP A 42 4.59 -2.81 11.25
N ILE A 43 5.00 -3.05 10.01
CA ILE A 43 6.36 -2.92 9.53
C ILE A 43 6.44 -1.65 8.69
N TYR A 44 7.38 -0.76 8.99
CA TYR A 44 7.66 0.41 8.15
C TYR A 44 8.71 0.07 7.09
N PHE A 45 8.39 0.36 5.82
CA PHE A 45 9.32 0.18 4.71
C PHE A 45 8.99 1.16 3.57
N LYS A 46 10.01 1.87 3.05
CA LYS A 46 9.89 2.80 1.91
C LYS A 46 8.63 3.70 1.92
N HIS A 47 8.39 4.45 3.00
CA HIS A 47 7.24 5.36 3.16
C HIS A 47 5.86 4.70 3.24
N SER A 48 5.80 3.37 3.38
CA SER A 48 4.57 2.63 3.61
C SER A 48 4.64 1.83 4.92
N LEU A 49 3.48 1.53 5.46
CA LEU A 49 3.28 0.64 6.59
C LEU A 49 2.63 -0.65 6.10
N TYR A 50 3.18 -1.79 6.54
CA TYR A 50 2.73 -3.11 6.13
C TYR A 50 2.24 -3.91 7.34
N TYR A 51 1.10 -4.57 7.21
CA TYR A 51 0.58 -5.51 8.18
C TYR A 51 0.49 -6.88 7.53
N VAL A 52 1.12 -7.88 8.15
CA VAL A 52 1.01 -9.27 7.71
C VAL A 52 0.08 -9.99 8.67
N SER A 53 -0.98 -10.59 8.15
CA SER A 53 -1.94 -11.31 8.99
C SER A 53 -1.34 -12.56 9.62
N SER A 54 -1.84 -12.93 10.80
CA SER A 54 -1.50 -14.18 11.49
C SER A 54 -2.55 -15.28 11.30
N THR A 55 -3.61 -14.99 10.53
CA THR A 55 -4.73 -15.88 10.25
C THR A 55 -4.98 -15.92 8.75
N GLU A 56 -5.74 -16.90 8.29
CA GLU A 56 -6.05 -17.06 6.86
C GLU A 56 -7.49 -16.66 6.56
N ASN A 57 -7.70 -15.98 5.43
CA ASN A 57 -9.03 -15.60 4.97
C ASN A 57 -9.13 -15.60 3.43
N THR A 58 -10.35 -15.43 2.91
CA THR A 58 -10.58 -15.25 1.46
C THR A 58 -9.97 -13.94 0.99
N TRP A 59 -9.73 -13.77 -0.32
CA TRP A 59 -9.16 -12.53 -0.84
C TRP A 59 -10.04 -11.31 -0.52
N ASN A 60 -11.36 -11.45 -0.71
CA ASN A 60 -12.33 -10.38 -0.42
C ASN A 60 -12.36 -10.02 1.07
N ASP A 61 -12.43 -11.01 1.95
CA ASP A 61 -12.47 -10.75 3.40
C ASP A 61 -11.12 -10.21 3.92
N SER A 62 -10.01 -10.60 3.29
CA SER A 62 -8.68 -10.06 3.57
C SER A 62 -8.60 -8.58 3.20
N ARG A 63 -9.15 -8.21 2.04
CA ARG A 63 -9.26 -6.81 1.61
C ARG A 63 -10.09 -5.98 2.57
N GLU A 64 -11.24 -6.51 2.97
CA GLU A 64 -12.12 -5.85 3.95
C GLU A 64 -11.40 -5.60 5.28
N ASP A 65 -10.63 -6.57 5.80
CA ASP A 65 -9.80 -6.36 7.00
C ASP A 65 -8.77 -5.23 6.81
N CYS A 66 -8.12 -5.13 5.63
CA CYS A 66 -7.21 -4.03 5.34
C CYS A 66 -7.93 -2.68 5.30
N LEU A 67 -9.09 -2.60 4.66
CA LEU A 67 -9.89 -1.38 4.59
C LEU A 67 -10.33 -0.92 5.99
N GLN A 68 -10.75 -1.84 6.86
CA GLN A 68 -11.10 -1.54 8.25
C GLN A 68 -9.91 -1.01 9.08
N ARG A 69 -8.67 -1.32 8.66
CA ARG A 69 -7.45 -0.79 9.26
C ARG A 69 -7.01 0.56 8.67
N GLY A 70 -7.75 1.10 7.70
CA GLY A 70 -7.37 2.31 6.97
C GLY A 70 -6.20 2.10 6.01
N ALA A 71 -6.12 0.89 5.45
CA ALA A 71 -5.14 0.40 4.48
C ALA A 71 -5.89 -0.27 3.30
N ASP A 72 -5.18 -0.89 2.36
CA ASP A 72 -5.77 -1.84 1.39
C ASP A 72 -4.80 -3.04 1.25
N LEU A 73 -5.13 -4.07 0.47
CA LEU A 73 -4.17 -5.14 0.16
C LEU A 73 -2.94 -4.55 -0.56
N VAL A 74 -1.76 -5.10 -0.27
CA VAL A 74 -0.48 -4.56 -0.77
C VAL A 74 -0.42 -4.47 -2.29
N ILE A 75 0.13 -3.36 -2.78
CA ILE A 75 0.46 -3.14 -4.19
C ILE A 75 1.97 -3.29 -4.33
N ILE A 76 2.43 -4.25 -5.14
CA ILE A 76 3.85 -4.53 -5.29
C ILE A 76 4.38 -3.76 -6.51
N ASN A 77 5.05 -2.64 -6.23
CA ASN A 77 5.66 -1.73 -7.20
C ASN A 77 7.19 -1.83 -7.24
N SER A 78 7.80 -2.61 -6.34
CA SER A 78 9.23 -2.87 -6.38
C SER A 78 9.58 -4.32 -6.01
N ARG A 79 10.78 -4.77 -6.40
CA ARG A 79 11.26 -6.12 -6.04
C ARG A 79 11.44 -6.27 -4.54
N GLU A 80 11.74 -5.19 -3.82
CA GLU A 80 11.96 -5.24 -2.37
C GLU A 80 10.68 -5.41 -1.56
N GLU A 81 9.51 -5.16 -2.16
CA GLU A 81 8.19 -5.38 -1.53
C GLU A 81 7.74 -6.85 -1.59
N GLN A 82 8.45 -7.70 -2.36
CA GLN A 82 8.16 -9.13 -2.44
C GLN A 82 8.46 -9.85 -1.12
N LEU A 83 7.41 -10.23 -0.39
CA LEU A 83 7.56 -11.04 0.81
C LEU A 83 7.93 -12.49 0.47
N LYS A 84 8.74 -13.08 1.35
CA LYS A 84 9.17 -14.48 1.27
C LYS A 84 8.22 -15.42 2.00
N ASN A 85 6.92 -15.18 1.87
CA ASN A 85 5.88 -16.03 2.43
C ASN A 85 4.69 -16.13 1.46
N ARG A 86 3.93 -17.22 1.55
CA ARG A 86 2.72 -17.38 0.77
C ARG A 86 1.66 -16.40 1.30
N THR A 87 1.14 -15.50 0.47
CA THR A 87 0.24 -14.41 0.92
C THR A 87 -0.67 -13.89 -0.20
N TRP A 88 -1.88 -13.46 0.13
CA TRP A 88 -2.70 -12.61 -0.74
C TRP A 88 -2.05 -11.24 -0.93
N ILE A 89 -2.13 -10.74 -2.18
CA ILE A 89 -1.73 -9.39 -2.57
C ILE A 89 -2.91 -8.69 -3.24
N GLY A 90 -2.83 -7.38 -3.43
CA GLY A 90 -3.94 -6.57 -3.94
C GLY A 90 -4.22 -6.71 -5.43
N LEU A 91 -3.90 -7.85 -6.04
CA LEU A 91 -3.97 -8.06 -7.48
C LEU A 91 -5.20 -8.92 -7.84
N THR A 92 -6.00 -8.51 -8.82
CA THR A 92 -7.18 -9.26 -9.29
C THR A 92 -7.52 -8.96 -10.75
N ASP A 93 -8.10 -9.91 -11.48
CA ASP A 93 -8.71 -9.70 -12.79
C ASP A 93 -10.21 -10.06 -12.82
N ALA A 94 -10.86 -10.14 -11.65
CA ALA A 94 -12.28 -10.52 -11.49
C ALA A 94 -13.27 -9.61 -12.26
N GLU A 95 -12.87 -8.38 -12.62
CA GLU A 95 -13.69 -7.51 -13.48
C GLU A 95 -13.69 -7.98 -14.94
N LYS A 96 -12.54 -8.47 -15.41
CA LYS A 96 -12.30 -8.91 -16.77
C LYS A 96 -11.06 -9.80 -16.84
N GLU A 97 -11.30 -11.07 -17.12
CA GLU A 97 -10.29 -12.10 -17.39
C GLU A 97 -9.08 -11.58 -18.18
N GLN A 98 -7.88 -11.95 -17.72
CA GLN A 98 -6.58 -11.56 -18.28
C GLN A 98 -6.26 -10.06 -18.18
N THR A 99 -7.13 -9.26 -17.53
CA THR A 99 -6.93 -7.83 -17.33
C THR A 99 -6.70 -7.54 -15.85
N TRP A 100 -5.49 -7.82 -15.38
CA TRP A 100 -5.09 -7.65 -13.98
C TRP A 100 -5.03 -6.18 -13.56
N LYS A 101 -5.62 -5.89 -12.40
CA LYS A 101 -5.61 -4.60 -11.73
C LYS A 101 -5.23 -4.75 -10.27
N TRP A 102 -4.59 -3.71 -9.75
CA TRP A 102 -4.43 -3.52 -8.33
C TRP A 102 -5.74 -3.07 -7.68
N VAL A 103 -5.85 -3.21 -6.36
CA VAL A 103 -7.00 -2.79 -5.55
C VAL A 103 -7.33 -1.30 -5.68
N ASP A 104 -6.37 -0.46 -6.06
CA ASP A 104 -6.57 0.97 -6.35
C ASP A 104 -7.08 1.25 -7.78
N GLY A 105 -7.27 0.20 -8.59
CA GLY A 105 -7.73 0.25 -9.97
C GLY A 105 -6.64 0.46 -11.02
N THR A 106 -5.38 0.63 -10.61
CA THR A 106 -4.25 0.78 -11.54
C THR A 106 -3.84 -0.57 -12.14
N THR A 107 -3.23 -0.52 -13.32
CA THR A 107 -2.68 -1.72 -13.97
C THR A 107 -1.22 -1.92 -13.55
N PRO A 108 -0.77 -3.16 -13.27
CA PRO A 108 0.63 -3.43 -12.97
C PRO A 108 1.56 -2.96 -14.09
N THR A 109 2.55 -2.14 -13.74
CA THR A 109 3.62 -1.71 -14.66
C THR A 109 4.82 -2.65 -14.65
N ILE A 110 4.94 -3.45 -13.59
CA ILE A 110 5.90 -4.53 -13.43
C ILE A 110 5.17 -5.83 -13.13
N SER A 111 5.81 -6.96 -13.39
CA SER A 111 5.23 -8.26 -13.16
C SER A 111 6.26 -9.20 -12.54
N PHE A 112 5.77 -10.01 -11.59
CA PHE A 112 6.53 -11.07 -10.96
C PHE A 112 5.80 -12.41 -11.03
N TRP A 113 5.00 -12.64 -12.08
CA TRP A 113 4.38 -13.94 -12.36
C TRP A 113 5.42 -15.06 -12.44
N TYR A 114 5.15 -16.15 -11.72
CA TYR A 114 5.94 -17.35 -11.89
C TYR A 114 5.81 -17.88 -13.33
N ILE A 115 6.80 -18.67 -13.76
CA ILE A 115 6.79 -19.22 -15.12
C ILE A 115 5.57 -20.13 -15.28
N GLY A 116 4.69 -19.76 -16.21
CA GLY A 116 3.43 -20.47 -16.47
C GLY A 116 2.21 -19.73 -15.95
N GLU A 117 2.38 -18.73 -15.07
CA GLU A 117 1.29 -17.93 -14.50
C GLU A 117 1.10 -16.59 -15.23
N PRO A 118 -0.11 -15.99 -15.15
CA PRO A 118 -1.34 -16.58 -14.64
C PRO A 118 -1.91 -17.62 -15.61
N ASN A 119 -2.44 -18.73 -15.11
CA ASN A 119 -2.87 -19.86 -15.95
C ASN A 119 -4.38 -20.13 -15.93
N ASN A 120 -5.11 -19.48 -15.01
CA ASN A 120 -6.52 -19.62 -14.75
C ASN A 120 -7.00 -21.08 -14.67
N VAL A 121 -6.45 -21.88 -13.75
CA VAL A 121 -6.82 -23.30 -13.58
C VAL A 121 -8.34 -23.40 -13.40
N ASP A 122 -8.97 -24.21 -14.25
CA ASP A 122 -10.43 -24.47 -14.24
C ASP A 122 -11.32 -23.22 -14.45
N GLY A 123 -10.75 -22.06 -14.80
CA GLY A 123 -11.48 -20.85 -15.20
C GLY A 123 -12.09 -20.04 -14.05
N GLY A 124 -11.46 -19.97 -12.87
CA GLY A 124 -11.92 -19.14 -11.77
C GLY A 124 -10.82 -18.69 -10.78
N GLU A 125 -9.60 -18.51 -11.27
CA GLU A 125 -8.48 -18.02 -10.47
C GLU A 125 -8.27 -16.50 -10.61
N ASP A 126 -9.19 -15.72 -10.05
CA ASP A 126 -9.23 -14.28 -10.36
C ASP A 126 -8.43 -13.39 -9.37
N CYS A 127 -7.68 -14.00 -8.44
CA CYS A 127 -7.01 -13.31 -7.34
C CYS A 127 -5.54 -13.68 -7.24
N GLY A 128 -4.68 -12.67 -7.13
CA GLY A 128 -3.23 -12.84 -7.08
C GLY A 128 -2.73 -13.13 -5.67
N GLU A 129 -1.86 -14.14 -5.55
CA GLU A 129 -1.08 -14.44 -4.37
C GLU A 129 0.42 -14.50 -4.69
N ILE A 130 1.26 -14.25 -3.70
CA ILE A 130 2.62 -14.80 -3.68
C ILE A 130 2.49 -16.27 -3.31
N TYR A 131 2.89 -17.18 -4.20
CA TYR A 131 2.88 -18.63 -3.94
C TYR A 131 4.28 -19.25 -4.01
N PHE A 132 5.03 -18.92 -5.06
CA PHE A 132 6.39 -19.44 -5.24
C PHE A 132 7.42 -18.55 -4.51
N TYR A 133 7.17 -18.25 -3.24
CA TYR A 133 7.90 -17.24 -2.44
C TYR A 133 9.43 -17.46 -2.35
N LYS A 134 9.92 -18.68 -2.60
CA LYS A 134 11.37 -18.97 -2.67
C LYS A 134 12.03 -18.55 -3.99
N ARG A 135 11.24 -18.12 -4.98
CA ARG A 135 11.69 -17.66 -6.30
C ARG A 135 11.73 -16.13 -6.34
N GLU A 136 12.32 -15.59 -7.40
CA GLU A 136 12.32 -14.16 -7.70
C GLU A 136 10.99 -13.68 -8.28
N ASN A 137 10.41 -14.49 -9.16
CA ASN A 137 9.06 -14.30 -9.68
C ASN A 137 8.19 -15.37 -9.02
N SER A 138 7.20 -14.92 -8.27
CA SER A 138 6.51 -15.69 -7.24
C SER A 138 5.00 -15.58 -7.29
N TRP A 139 4.45 -14.69 -8.13
CA TRP A 139 3.00 -14.50 -8.23
C TRP A 139 2.34 -15.68 -8.91
N ASN A 140 1.14 -15.98 -8.43
CA ASN A 140 0.26 -17.04 -8.88
C ASN A 140 -1.17 -16.52 -8.78
N ASP A 141 -2.00 -16.82 -9.76
CA ASP A 141 -3.43 -16.60 -9.71
C ASP A 141 -4.10 -17.78 -8.99
N ALA A 142 -5.07 -17.50 -8.14
CA ALA A 142 -5.75 -18.52 -7.34
C ALA A 142 -7.23 -18.17 -7.16
N PRO A 143 -8.08 -19.16 -6.84
CA PRO A 143 -9.49 -18.90 -6.61
C PRO A 143 -9.65 -17.98 -5.41
N CYS A 144 -10.34 -16.85 -5.57
CA CYS A 144 -10.52 -15.83 -4.54
C CYS A 144 -11.13 -16.36 -3.23
N GLY A 145 -11.90 -17.46 -3.31
CA GLY A 145 -12.48 -18.14 -2.16
C GLY A 145 -11.51 -19.01 -1.35
N ARG A 146 -10.28 -19.21 -1.82
CA ARG A 146 -9.23 -19.91 -1.06
C ARG A 146 -8.86 -19.10 0.19
N LYS A 147 -8.55 -19.79 1.29
CA LYS A 147 -8.00 -19.14 2.47
C LYS A 147 -6.49 -19.03 2.38
N ASN A 148 -5.97 -17.85 2.67
CA ASN A 148 -4.53 -17.56 2.75
C ASN A 148 -4.29 -16.41 3.74
N VAL A 149 -3.06 -16.27 4.24
CA VAL A 149 -2.64 -15.06 4.95
C VAL A 149 -2.56 -13.89 3.96
N TRP A 150 -2.64 -12.65 4.43
CA TRP A 150 -2.67 -11.46 3.57
C TRP A 150 -1.76 -10.35 4.09
N ILE A 151 -1.47 -9.40 3.21
CA ILE A 151 -0.65 -8.24 3.53
C ILE A 151 -1.47 -6.99 3.24
N CYS A 152 -1.63 -6.14 4.25
CA CYS A 152 -2.16 -4.79 4.07
C CYS A 152 -1.02 -3.80 3.88
N GLU A 153 -1.23 -2.80 3.04
CA GLU A 153 -0.34 -1.66 2.85
C GLU A 153 -1.09 -0.35 3.12
N LYS A 154 -0.44 0.54 3.87
CA LYS A 154 -0.86 1.91 4.08
C LYS A 154 0.24 2.86 3.65
N ASN A 155 -0.03 3.65 2.63
CA ASN A 155 0.82 4.77 2.23
C ASN A 155 0.77 5.88 3.29
N LEU A 156 1.93 6.50 3.58
CA LEU A 156 2.08 7.64 4.49
C LEU A 156 2.21 8.98 3.77
#